data_AF-A0A9J6AA98-F1
#
_entry.id   AF-A0A9J6AA98-F1
#
_cell.length_a   1.000
_cell.length_b   1.000
_cell.length_c   1.000
_cell.angle_alpha   90.00
_cell.angle_beta   90.00
_cell.angle_gamma   90.00
#
_symmetry.space_group_name_H-M   'P 1'
#
loop_
_entity.id
_entity.type
_entity.pdbx_description
1 polymer ?
#
loop_
_entity_poly.entity_id
_entity_poly.type
_entity_poly.pdbx_seq_one_letter_code
_entity_poly.pdbx_strand_id
1 'polypeptide(L)'
;MGSELRTWVSDKLMSLLGYSQSTVVSYVLNLAKKASSAANLSNQLVDDMGMSSSSETIVFAQEIFARVECKTTGTNLYLQQEREATMLARKQKA
;
A
#
# COMPACT_ATOMS: atom_id res chain seq x y z
N MET A 1 15.83 0.46 -8.93
CA MET A 1 14.98 1.03 -7.86
C MET A 1 13.54 0.48 -7.81
N GLY A 2 12.99 -0.12 -8.88
CA GLY A 2 11.75 -0.93 -8.78
C GLY A 2 11.97 -2.35 -8.23
N SER A 3 13.21 -2.83 -8.29
CA SER A 3 13.66 -4.15 -7.83
C SER A 3 13.59 -4.31 -6.31
N GLU A 4 14.06 -3.35 -5.53
CA GLU A 4 14.14 -3.48 -4.05
C GLU A 4 12.78 -3.67 -3.37
N LEU A 5 11.73 -2.99 -3.86
CA LEU A 5 10.39 -3.19 -3.30
C LEU A 5 9.84 -4.56 -3.70
N ARG A 6 10.09 -5.02 -4.93
CA ARG A 6 9.66 -6.36 -5.37
C ARG A 6 10.39 -7.44 -4.59
N THR A 7 11.69 -7.28 -4.33
CA THR A 7 12.48 -8.19 -3.49
C THR A 7 11.92 -8.24 -2.08
N TRP A 8 11.73 -7.08 -1.44
CA TRP A 8 11.17 -7.02 -0.10
C TRP A 8 9.76 -7.64 0.01
N VAL A 9 8.88 -7.40 -0.97
CA VAL A 9 7.55 -8.05 -1.02
C VAL A 9 7.70 -9.56 -1.19
N SER A 10 8.66 -10.02 -2.01
CA SER A 10 8.93 -11.45 -2.18
C SER A 10 9.39 -12.09 -0.86
N ASP A 11 10.33 -11.46 -0.15
CA ASP A 11 10.81 -11.95 1.15
C ASP A 11 9.68 -12.03 2.18
N LYS A 12 8.81 -11.00 2.23
CA LYS A 12 7.65 -11.00 3.12
C LYS A 12 6.63 -12.08 2.75
N LEU A 13 6.34 -12.28 1.48
CA LEU A 13 5.45 -13.36 1.03
C LEU A 13 6.03 -14.74 1.34
N MET A 14 7.35 -14.92 1.18
CA MET A 14 8.02 -16.16 1.58
C MET A 14 7.87 -16.42 3.09
N SER A 15 7.96 -15.37 3.93
CA SER A 15 7.78 -15.49 5.38
C SER A 15 6.33 -15.76 5.81
N LEU A 16 5.34 -15.20 5.09
CA LEU A 16 3.92 -15.28 5.48
C LEU A 16 3.20 -16.49 4.87
N LEU A 17 3.51 -16.82 3.63
CA LEU A 17 2.83 -17.85 2.84
C LEU A 17 3.72 -19.07 2.57
N GLY A 18 5.02 -18.99 2.84
CA GLY A 18 5.98 -20.02 2.45
C GLY A 18 6.31 -20.05 0.96
N TYR A 19 5.83 -19.07 0.17
CA TYR A 19 6.13 -18.96 -1.25
C TYR A 19 6.10 -17.51 -1.74
N SER A 20 6.87 -17.23 -2.79
CA SER A 20 6.89 -15.93 -3.46
C SER A 20 6.94 -16.08 -4.97
N GLN A 21 5.80 -15.92 -5.64
CA GLN A 21 5.72 -15.91 -7.10
C GLN A 21 5.73 -14.48 -7.63
N SER A 22 6.44 -14.22 -8.73
CA SER A 22 6.54 -12.87 -9.34
C SER A 22 5.16 -12.26 -9.68
N THR A 23 4.23 -13.11 -10.11
CA THR A 23 2.83 -12.73 -10.35
C THR A 23 2.14 -12.24 -9.08
N VAL A 24 2.34 -12.93 -7.96
CA VAL A 24 1.74 -12.58 -6.66
C VAL A 24 2.32 -11.28 -6.14
N VAL A 25 3.64 -11.11 -6.23
CA VAL A 25 4.33 -9.85 -5.88
C VAL A 25 3.75 -8.68 -6.66
N SER A 26 3.55 -8.86 -7.97
CA SER A 26 3.02 -7.82 -8.85
C SER A 26 1.54 -7.53 -8.56
N TYR A 27 0.75 -8.56 -8.24
CA TYR A 27 -0.64 -8.43 -7.83
C TYR A 27 -0.76 -7.63 -6.53
N VAL A 28 -0.03 -8.01 -5.48
CA VAL A 28 -0.02 -7.33 -4.18
C VAL A 28 0.41 -5.87 -4.31
N LEU A 29 1.41 -5.59 -5.15
CA LEU A 29 1.83 -4.20 -5.42
C LEU A 29 0.75 -3.38 -6.14
N ASN A 30 0.03 -3.97 -7.09
CA ASN A 30 -1.08 -3.30 -7.76
C ASN A 30 -2.28 -3.10 -6.82
N LEU A 31 -2.52 -4.06 -5.94
CA LEU A 31 -3.56 -3.98 -4.91
C LEU A 31 -3.26 -2.85 -3.94
N ALA A 32 -2.03 -2.78 -3.43
CA ALA A 32 -1.57 -1.70 -2.55
C ALA A 32 -1.67 -0.30 -3.19
N LYS A 33 -1.45 -0.19 -4.50
CA LYS A 33 -1.64 1.07 -5.24
C LYS A 33 -3.10 1.48 -5.42
N LYS A 34 -4.02 0.51 -5.46
CA LYS A 34 -5.46 0.73 -5.66
C LYS A 34 -6.21 0.88 -4.34
N ALA A 35 -5.65 0.37 -3.25
CA ALA A 35 -6.25 0.46 -1.93
C ALA A 35 -6.30 1.92 -1.47
N SER A 36 -7.43 2.33 -0.89
CA SER A 36 -7.58 3.67 -0.29
C SER A 36 -7.00 3.78 1.12
N SER A 37 -6.68 2.64 1.76
CA SER A 37 -6.09 2.59 3.10
C SER A 37 -5.42 1.24 3.36
N ALA A 38 -4.48 1.20 4.32
CA ALA A 38 -3.84 -0.03 4.75
C ALA A 38 -4.82 -1.07 5.32
N ALA A 39 -5.90 -0.63 5.97
CA ALA A 39 -6.96 -1.52 6.48
C ALA A 39 -7.78 -2.15 5.34
N ASN A 40 -8.07 -1.37 4.30
CA ASN A 40 -8.72 -1.92 3.11
C ASN A 40 -7.83 -2.94 2.40
N LEU A 41 -6.52 -2.66 2.34
CA LEU A 41 -5.54 -3.59 1.78
C LEU A 41 -5.44 -4.88 2.60
N SER A 42 -5.43 -4.82 3.94
CA SER A 42 -5.39 -6.02 4.77
C SER A 42 -6.64 -6.89 4.58
N ASN A 43 -7.82 -6.28 4.46
CA ASN A 43 -9.05 -7.02 4.19
C ASN A 43 -8.98 -7.71 2.83
N GLN A 44 -8.57 -7.00 1.76
CA GLN A 44 -8.41 -7.61 0.44
C GLN A 44 -7.35 -8.73 0.43
N LEU A 45 -6.26 -8.61 1.19
CA LEU A 45 -5.27 -9.69 1.30
C LEU A 45 -5.85 -10.93 1.99
N VAL A 46 -6.73 -10.75 2.96
CA VAL A 46 -7.43 -11.86 3.63
C VAL A 46 -8.49 -12.47 2.71
N ASP A 47 -9.35 -11.63 2.09
CA ASP A 47 -10.48 -12.06 1.26
C ASP A 47 -10.04 -12.60 -0.12
N ASP A 48 -9.20 -11.88 -0.87
CA ASP A 48 -8.80 -12.26 -2.23
C ASP A 48 -7.62 -13.24 -2.27
N MET A 49 -6.66 -13.11 -1.35
CA MET A 49 -5.46 -13.98 -1.29
C MET A 49 -5.59 -15.12 -0.28
N GLY A 50 -6.66 -15.17 0.51
CA GLY A 50 -6.84 -16.20 1.54
C GLY A 50 -5.77 -16.14 2.64
N MET A 51 -5.15 -14.97 2.86
CA MET A 51 -4.20 -14.81 3.96
C MET A 51 -4.93 -14.94 5.30
N SER A 52 -4.22 -15.43 6.32
CA SER A 52 -4.78 -15.43 7.67
C SER A 52 -4.99 -14.00 8.18
N SER A 53 -6.11 -13.76 8.87
CA SER A 53 -6.37 -12.50 9.59
C SER A 53 -5.53 -12.44 10.87
N SER A 54 -4.22 -12.39 10.67
CA SER A 54 -3.19 -12.37 11.71
C SER A 54 -2.59 -10.97 11.82
N SER A 55 -2.03 -10.64 12.99
CA SER A 55 -1.31 -9.38 13.19
C SER A 55 -0.22 -9.16 12.14
N GLU A 56 0.45 -10.24 11.70
CA GLU A 56 1.49 -10.18 10.67
C GLU A 56 0.96 -9.70 9.30
N THR A 57 -0.24 -10.12 8.90
CA THR A 57 -0.90 -9.68 7.65
C THR A 57 -1.26 -8.20 7.72
N ILE A 58 -1.72 -7.73 8.89
CA ILE A 58 -2.05 -6.31 9.12
C ILE A 58 -0.79 -5.46 9.04
N VAL A 59 0.29 -5.88 9.73
CA VAL A 59 1.59 -5.19 9.69
C VAL A 59 2.15 -5.16 8.27
N PHE A 60 2.08 -6.29 7.55
CA PHE A 60 2.51 -6.36 6.16
C PHE A 60 1.74 -5.38 5.26
N ALA A 61 0.42 -5.31 5.40
CA ALA A 61 -0.43 -4.37 4.67
C ALA A 61 -0.05 -2.90 4.96
N GLN A 62 0.21 -2.57 6.23
CA GLN A 62 0.66 -1.23 6.61
C GLN A 62 2.04 -0.88 6.02
N GLU A 63 3.01 -1.80 6.11
CA GLU A 63 4.35 -1.59 5.59
C GLU A 63 4.36 -1.41 4.07
N ILE A 64 3.62 -2.26 3.34
CA ILE A 64 3.59 -2.15 1.87
C ILE A 64 2.85 -0.90 1.41
N PHE A 65 1.74 -0.54 2.06
CA PHE A 65 0.99 0.67 1.75
C PHE A 65 1.87 1.91 1.93
N ALA A 66 2.55 2.03 3.07
CA ALA A 66 3.48 3.13 3.33
C ALA A 66 4.65 3.17 2.33
N ARG A 67 5.21 2.02 1.94
CA ARG A 67 6.30 1.95 0.94
C ARG A 67 5.84 2.32 -0.46
N VAL A 68 4.61 1.95 -0.84
CA VAL A 68 4.02 2.30 -2.13
C VAL A 68 3.70 3.79 -2.17
N GLU A 69 3.08 4.35 -1.14
CA GLU A 69 2.81 5.79 -1.03
C GLU A 69 4.10 6.62 -0.99
N CYS A 70 5.13 6.16 -0.27
CA CYS A 70 6.41 6.85 -0.23
C CYS A 70 7.09 6.85 -1.62
N LYS A 71 6.90 5.78 -2.42
CA LYS A 71 7.39 5.74 -3.81
C LYS A 71 6.54 6.55 -4.79
N THR A 72 5.24 6.65 -4.59
CA THR A 72 4.40 7.62 -5.32
C THR A 72 4.69 9.05 -4.87
N THR A 73 5.46 9.26 -3.79
CA THR A 73 5.83 10.62 -3.36
C THR A 73 6.80 11.32 -4.33
N GLY A 74 7.53 10.56 -5.17
CA GLY A 74 8.24 11.10 -6.34
C GLY A 74 7.32 11.46 -7.52
N THR A 75 6.01 11.26 -7.38
CA THR A 75 4.95 11.54 -8.36
C THR A 75 3.69 12.02 -7.63
N ASN A 76 3.84 12.73 -6.49
CA ASN A 76 2.74 13.05 -5.57
C ASN A 76 1.92 14.28 -5.98
N LEU A 77 1.33 14.23 -7.16
CA LEU A 77 0.30 15.22 -7.54
C LEU A 77 -0.98 15.08 -6.67
N TYR A 78 -1.20 13.93 -6.04
CA TYR A 78 -2.44 13.65 -5.29
C TYR A 78 -2.43 14.22 -3.86
N LEU A 79 -1.36 14.02 -3.10
CA LEU A 79 -1.23 14.57 -1.74
C LEU A 79 -1.02 16.10 -1.73
N GLN A 80 -0.49 16.66 -2.82
CA GLN A 80 -0.41 18.11 -3.01
C GLN A 80 -1.80 18.73 -3.20
N GLN A 81 -2.71 18.06 -3.92
CA GLN A 81 -4.10 18.51 -4.10
C GLN A 81 -4.90 18.49 -2.78
N GLU A 82 -4.71 17.50 -1.92
CA GLU A 82 -5.43 17.43 -0.63
C GLU A 82 -4.99 18.53 0.35
N ARG A 83 -3.72 18.93 0.35
CA ARG A 83 -3.23 20.07 1.14
C ARG A 83 -3.69 21.43 0.61
N GLU A 84 -3.93 21.56 -0.69
CA GLU A 84 -4.43 22.82 -1.27
C GLU A 84 -5.93 23.04 -1.00
N ALA A 85 -6.73 21.98 -0.92
CA ALA A 85 -8.17 22.09 -0.63
C ALA A 85 -8.47 22.60 0.80
N THR A 86 -7.58 22.34 1.76
CA THR A 86 -7.78 22.78 3.16
C THR A 86 -7.50 24.28 3.36
N MET A 87 -6.74 24.93 2.47
CA MET A 87 -6.35 26.34 2.63
C MET A 87 -7.31 27.36 2.00
N LEU A 88 -8.23 26.96 1.12
CA LEU A 88 -9.19 27.89 0.48
C LEU A 88 -10.45 28.14 1.31
N ALA A 89 -10.85 27.19 2.17
CA ALA A 89 -12.06 27.33 2.99
C ALA A 89 -11.93 28.36 4.13
N ARG A 90 -10.71 28.78 4.51
CA ARG A 90 -10.48 29.81 5.54
C ARG A 90 -10.49 31.25 5.02
N LYS A 91 -10.48 31.47 3.70
CA LYS A 91 -10.41 32.83 3.12
C LYS A 91 -11.74 33.40 2.62
N GLN A 92 -12.85 32.65 2.69
CA GLN A 92 -14.17 33.15 2.25
C GLN A 92 -15.08 33.63 3.39
N LYS A 93 -14.55 33.76 4.62
CA LYS A 93 -15.24 34.44 5.72
C LYS A 93 -14.36 35.55 6.30
N ALA A 94 -14.12 36.57 5.50
CA ALA A 94 -13.82 37.92 5.94
C ALA A 94 -14.58 38.88 5.02
#